data_AF-A0A7C3Z1A9-F1
#
_entry.id   AF-A0A7C3Z1A9-F1
#
_cell.length_a   1.000
_cell.length_b   1.000
_cell.length_c   1.000
_cell.angle_alpha   90.00
_cell.angle_beta   90.00
_cell.angle_gamma   90.00
#
_symmetry.space_group_name_H-M   'P 1'
#
loop_
_entity.id
_entity.type
_entity.pdbx_description
1 polymer ?
#
loop_
_entity_poly.entity_id
_entity_poly.type
_entity_poly.pdbx_seq_one_letter_code
_entity_poly.pdbx_strand_id
1 'polypeptide(L)'
;MRLIFMGYHNVGYFCLKALIEMCRDFGDEIVAVVTHADNPKENLWFAQVRDLAFQHFLPLYQPDDPNDPAFVEAMRRLAPDFLFSCYYRNMLKQPLLELPKHGALNLHGSLLPKYRGRVPVNWVLVHGETETGMTLHYMEEKADRGDIVAQKRVPITTEDTAFTLFAKMTVAAEDLLREAYPLLRSGLAPRIPQDHTQASYFGGRGPEDGRINWNRPAPEIYNLVRAVTHPYPGAFTTLAGRKLLVWWGRPLAEPAAAA
;
A
#
# COMPACT_ATOMS: atom_id res chain seq x y z
N MET A 1 4.74 25.00 0.30
CA MET A 1 5.56 23.76 0.39
C MET A 1 5.80 23.21 -0.99
N ARG A 2 6.97 22.59 -1.22
CA ARG A 2 7.37 21.92 -2.46
C ARG A 2 7.39 20.42 -2.22
N LEU A 3 6.60 19.65 -2.96
CA LEU A 3 6.36 18.24 -2.67
C LEU A 3 6.83 17.34 -3.81
N ILE A 4 7.56 16.28 -3.46
CA ILE A 4 7.73 15.13 -4.35
C ILE A 4 6.69 14.09 -4.00
N PHE A 5 5.92 13.64 -4.99
CA PHE A 5 4.98 12.53 -4.83
C PHE A 5 5.51 11.31 -5.58
N MET A 6 5.67 10.19 -4.88
CA MET A 6 6.02 8.90 -5.48
C MET A 6 4.87 7.93 -5.25
N GLY A 7 4.20 7.46 -6.29
CA GLY A 7 3.06 6.59 -6.08
C GLY A 7 2.69 5.72 -7.26
N TYR A 8 1.91 4.68 -6.96
CA TYR A 8 1.43 3.72 -7.95
C TYR A 8 0.10 3.11 -7.51
N HIS A 9 -0.64 2.55 -8.46
CA HIS A 9 -1.92 1.88 -8.22
C HIS A 9 -3.01 2.84 -7.67
N ASN A 10 -4.21 2.32 -7.40
CA ASN A 10 -5.33 3.11 -6.87
C ASN A 10 -4.96 3.94 -5.63
N VAL A 11 -4.19 3.39 -4.67
CA VAL A 11 -3.78 4.18 -3.48
C VAL A 11 -2.93 5.38 -3.91
N GLY A 12 -1.91 5.18 -4.74
CA GLY A 12 -1.13 6.29 -5.28
C GLY A 12 -1.97 7.30 -6.07
N TYR A 13 -2.94 6.82 -6.87
CA TYR A 13 -3.82 7.67 -7.66
C TYR A 13 -4.69 8.58 -6.78
N PHE A 14 -5.43 8.00 -5.82
CA PHE A 14 -6.35 8.76 -4.98
C PHE A 14 -5.60 9.65 -3.97
N CYS A 15 -4.44 9.21 -3.47
CA CYS A 15 -3.56 10.07 -2.66
C CYS A 15 -3.00 11.25 -3.47
N LEU A 16 -2.56 11.04 -4.72
CA LEU A 16 -2.13 12.15 -5.58
C LEU A 16 -3.28 13.12 -5.84
N LYS A 17 -4.48 12.62 -6.14
CA LYS A 17 -5.67 13.45 -6.34
C LYS A 17 -5.94 14.34 -5.13
N ALA A 18 -5.96 13.76 -3.93
CA ALA A 18 -6.17 14.51 -2.70
C ALA A 18 -5.06 15.53 -2.45
N LEU A 19 -3.80 15.16 -2.73
CA LEU A 19 -2.67 16.07 -2.58
C LEU A 19 -2.74 17.25 -3.55
N ILE A 20 -3.16 17.03 -4.79
CA ILE A 20 -3.39 18.10 -5.79
C ILE A 20 -4.42 19.11 -5.28
N GLU A 21 -5.55 18.61 -4.78
CA GLU A 21 -6.62 19.46 -4.24
C GLU A 21 -6.12 20.28 -3.05
N MET A 22 -5.46 19.64 -2.08
CA MET A 22 -4.89 20.34 -0.93
C MET A 22 -3.80 21.34 -1.32
N CYS A 23 -2.92 20.99 -2.27
CA CYS A 23 -1.87 21.91 -2.72
C CYS A 23 -2.46 23.18 -3.34
N ARG A 24 -3.55 23.04 -4.11
CA ARG A 24 -4.28 24.18 -4.64
C ARG A 24 -4.83 25.07 -3.54
N ASP A 25 -5.44 24.48 -2.51
CA ASP A 25 -6.05 25.23 -1.40
C ASP A 25 -5.01 25.93 -0.51
N PHE A 26 -3.85 25.29 -0.30
CA PHE A 26 -2.79 25.80 0.57
C PHE A 26 -1.72 26.64 -0.15
N GLY A 27 -1.76 26.73 -1.48
CA GLY A 27 -0.73 27.38 -2.29
C GLY A 27 0.61 26.64 -2.28
N ASP A 28 0.56 25.31 -2.17
CA ASP A 28 1.73 24.42 -2.23
C ASP A 28 1.91 23.87 -3.66
N GLU A 29 3.06 23.30 -3.97
CA GLU A 29 3.43 22.85 -5.31
C GLU A 29 3.90 21.40 -5.30
N ILE A 30 3.35 20.57 -6.21
CA ILE A 30 3.89 19.24 -6.49
C ILE A 30 4.93 19.39 -7.60
N VAL A 31 6.21 19.32 -7.22
CA VAL A 31 7.35 19.62 -8.11
C VAL A 31 7.84 18.40 -8.90
N ALA A 32 7.46 17.20 -8.45
CA ALA A 32 7.66 15.97 -9.20
C ALA A 32 6.63 14.92 -8.79
N VAL A 33 6.08 14.22 -9.78
CA VAL A 33 5.36 12.97 -9.64
C VAL A 33 6.23 11.85 -10.19
N VAL A 34 6.56 10.86 -9.36
CA VAL A 34 7.35 9.69 -9.75
C VAL A 34 6.47 8.46 -9.70
N THR A 35 6.41 7.70 -10.78
CA THR A 35 5.62 6.46 -10.86
C THR A 35 6.39 5.40 -11.64
N HIS A 36 5.79 4.22 -11.83
CA HIS A 36 6.40 3.12 -12.58
C HIS A 36 5.90 3.13 -14.03
N ALA A 37 6.73 2.64 -14.95
CA ALA A 37 6.23 2.22 -16.26
C ALA A 37 5.30 1.01 -16.10
N ASP A 38 4.33 0.89 -17.00
CA ASP A 38 3.39 -0.24 -16.99
C ASP A 38 4.17 -1.55 -17.22
N ASN A 39 3.93 -2.55 -16.37
CA ASN A 39 4.50 -3.88 -16.55
C ASN A 39 3.55 -4.71 -17.43
N PRO A 40 3.96 -5.20 -18.62
CA PRO A 40 3.09 -5.97 -19.51
C PRO A 40 2.63 -7.31 -18.93
N LYS A 41 3.26 -7.78 -17.84
CA LYS A 41 2.87 -9.00 -17.11
C LYS A 41 1.88 -8.75 -15.98
N GLU A 42 1.56 -7.49 -15.70
CA GLU A 42 0.62 -7.10 -14.66
C GLU A 42 -0.77 -6.86 -15.27
N ASN A 43 -1.81 -7.35 -14.58
CA ASN A 43 -3.18 -6.99 -14.94
C ASN A 43 -3.45 -5.54 -14.47
N LEU A 44 -3.59 -4.61 -15.42
CA LEU A 44 -3.82 -3.19 -15.13
C LEU A 44 -5.31 -2.93 -14.86
N TRP A 45 -5.78 -3.34 -13.68
CA TRP A 45 -7.18 -3.13 -13.23
C TRP A 45 -7.38 -1.85 -12.42
N PHE A 46 -6.35 -1.02 -12.30
CA PHE A 46 -6.30 0.13 -11.39
C PHE A 46 -6.11 1.46 -12.16
N ALA A 47 -6.52 2.55 -11.52
CA ALA A 47 -6.31 3.91 -12.00
C ALA A 47 -4.82 4.27 -11.97
N GLN A 48 -4.39 5.02 -12.99
CA GLN A 48 -2.98 5.25 -13.28
C GLN A 48 -2.51 6.62 -12.80
N VAL A 49 -1.49 6.64 -11.95
CA VAL A 49 -0.87 7.88 -11.42
C VAL A 49 -0.34 8.76 -12.56
N ARG A 50 0.24 8.15 -13.60
CA ARG A 50 0.69 8.83 -14.82
C ARG A 50 -0.43 9.66 -15.45
N ASP A 51 -1.60 9.07 -15.62
CA ASP A 51 -2.69 9.68 -16.36
C ASP A 51 -3.23 10.90 -15.59
N LEU A 52 -3.31 10.79 -14.25
CA LEU A 52 -3.67 11.93 -13.39
C LEU A 52 -2.61 13.04 -13.44
N ALA A 53 -1.33 12.69 -13.34
CA ALA A 53 -0.25 13.67 -13.44
C ALA A 53 -0.29 14.43 -14.78
N PHE A 54 -0.53 13.72 -15.89
CA PHE A 54 -0.67 14.30 -17.22
C PHE A 54 -1.88 15.24 -17.31
N GLN A 55 -3.05 14.80 -16.83
CA GLN A 55 -4.28 15.62 -16.82
C GLN A 55 -4.13 16.94 -16.05
N HIS A 56 -3.30 16.94 -15.01
CA HIS A 56 -3.01 18.11 -14.18
C HIS A 56 -1.71 18.84 -14.56
N PHE A 57 -1.07 18.47 -15.67
CA PHE A 57 0.19 19.06 -16.15
C PHE A 57 1.32 19.05 -15.12
N LEU A 58 1.39 18.01 -14.30
CA LEU A 58 2.44 17.84 -13.29
C LEU A 58 3.72 17.25 -13.91
N PRO A 59 4.92 17.66 -13.45
CA PRO A 59 6.17 17.06 -13.90
C PRO A 59 6.22 15.56 -13.57
N LEU A 60 6.23 14.70 -14.59
CA LEU A 60 6.17 13.25 -14.45
C LEU A 60 7.52 12.59 -14.73
N TYR A 61 7.91 11.65 -13.86
CA TYR A 61 9.12 10.85 -13.98
C TYR A 61 8.80 9.35 -13.82
N GLN A 62 9.46 8.52 -14.62
CA GLN A 62 9.35 7.05 -14.56
C GLN A 62 10.75 6.41 -14.67
N PRO A 63 11.65 6.64 -13.69
CA PRO A 63 12.99 6.07 -13.74
C PRO A 63 12.93 4.55 -13.53
N ASP A 64 13.82 3.81 -14.20
CA ASP A 64 13.99 2.38 -13.95
C ASP A 64 14.50 2.10 -12.52
N ASP A 65 15.47 2.91 -12.07
CA ASP A 65 15.95 2.94 -10.68
C ASP A 65 15.77 4.35 -10.09
N PRO A 66 14.91 4.54 -9.07
CA PRO A 66 14.77 5.83 -8.39
C PRO A 66 16.04 6.23 -7.62
N ASN A 67 16.96 5.30 -7.39
CA ASN A 67 18.21 5.55 -6.66
C ASN A 67 19.39 5.87 -7.58
N ASP A 68 19.17 5.98 -8.89
CA ASP A 68 20.19 6.41 -9.83
C ASP A 68 20.75 7.79 -9.40
N PRO A 69 22.09 7.96 -9.27
CA PRO A 69 22.67 9.21 -8.78
C PRO A 69 22.29 10.45 -9.58
N ALA A 70 22.12 10.35 -10.91
CA ALA A 70 21.72 11.48 -11.73
C ALA A 70 20.24 11.84 -11.49
N PHE A 71 19.39 10.84 -11.31
CA PHE A 71 17.99 11.08 -10.91
C PHE A 71 17.89 11.71 -9.51
N VAL A 72 18.63 11.20 -8.53
CA VAL A 72 18.67 11.77 -7.18
C VAL A 72 19.12 13.23 -7.20
N GLU A 73 20.15 13.55 -7.98
CA GLU A 73 20.63 14.93 -8.15
C GLU A 73 19.59 15.83 -8.83
N ALA A 74 18.87 15.32 -9.84
CA ALA A 74 17.76 16.06 -10.44
C ALA A 74 16.65 16.36 -9.42
N MET A 75 16.28 15.39 -8.57
CA MET A 75 15.29 15.59 -7.51
C MET A 75 15.79 16.55 -6.41
N ARG A 76 17.09 16.52 -6.09
CA ARG A 76 17.70 17.44 -5.11
C ARG A 76 17.54 18.91 -5.53
N ARG A 77 17.72 19.21 -6.81
CA ARG A 77 17.59 20.58 -7.35
C ARG A 77 16.18 21.14 -7.25
N LEU A 78 15.17 20.27 -7.11
CA LEU A 78 13.79 20.70 -6.89
C LEU A 78 13.56 21.22 -5.47
N ALA A 79 14.52 21.07 -4.54
CA ALA A 79 14.45 21.56 -3.16
C ALA A 79 13.12 21.21 -2.46
N PRO A 80 12.79 19.92 -2.30
CA PRO A 80 11.54 19.51 -1.69
C PRO A 80 11.48 19.80 -0.18
N ASP A 81 10.30 20.13 0.30
CA ASP A 81 9.97 20.19 1.73
C ASP A 81 9.59 18.80 2.26
N PHE A 82 8.77 18.06 1.50
CA PHE A 82 8.38 16.68 1.81
C PHE A 82 8.47 15.77 0.58
N LEU A 83 8.68 14.48 0.84
CA LEU A 83 8.47 13.39 -0.12
C LEU A 83 7.37 12.48 0.40
N PHE A 84 6.35 12.19 -0.41
CA PHE A 84 5.30 11.24 -0.08
C PHE A 84 5.41 10.00 -0.96
N SER A 85 5.69 8.85 -0.35
CA SER A 85 5.62 7.52 -0.98
C SER A 85 4.25 6.89 -0.69
N CYS A 86 3.41 6.78 -1.70
CA CYS A 86 2.09 6.16 -1.62
C CYS A 86 2.05 4.92 -2.52
N TYR A 87 2.36 3.75 -1.95
CA TYR A 87 2.40 2.46 -2.65
C TYR A 87 3.44 2.40 -3.79
N TYR A 88 4.46 3.25 -3.73
CA TYR A 88 5.60 3.12 -4.61
C TYR A 88 6.37 1.82 -4.32
N ARG A 89 6.76 1.08 -5.37
CA ARG A 89 7.20 -0.32 -5.24
C ARG A 89 8.70 -0.50 -5.02
N ASN A 90 9.52 0.41 -5.52
CA ASN A 90 10.96 0.31 -5.42
C ASN A 90 11.42 0.87 -4.08
N MET A 91 12.41 0.22 -3.48
CA MET A 91 13.02 0.71 -2.24
C MET A 91 13.71 2.04 -2.51
N LEU A 92 13.42 3.04 -1.66
CA LEU A 92 14.09 4.34 -1.69
C LEU A 92 15.27 4.30 -0.72
N LYS A 93 16.47 4.59 -1.21
CA LYS A 93 17.70 4.64 -0.41
C LYS A 93 17.90 6.01 0.22
N GLN A 94 18.76 6.04 1.23
CA GLN A 94 19.08 7.23 2.03
C GLN A 94 19.29 8.53 1.23
N PRO A 95 19.98 8.55 0.07
CA PRO A 95 20.14 9.79 -0.69
C PRO A 95 18.84 10.46 -1.13
N LEU A 96 17.77 9.69 -1.39
CA LEU A 96 16.43 10.21 -1.68
C LEU A 96 15.70 10.62 -0.40
N LEU A 97 15.82 9.81 0.67
CA LEU A 97 15.13 10.04 1.94
C LEU A 97 15.57 11.34 2.62
N GLU A 98 16.82 11.75 2.39
CA GLU A 98 17.43 12.97 2.94
C GLU A 98 17.19 14.23 2.09
N LEU A 99 16.59 14.11 0.89
CA LEU A 99 16.29 15.29 0.07
C LEU A 99 15.30 16.26 0.72
N PRO A 100 14.18 15.80 1.30
CA PRO A 100 13.15 16.72 1.78
C PRO A 100 13.52 17.34 3.11
N LYS A 101 13.39 18.66 3.21
CA LYS A 101 13.72 19.44 4.41
C LYS A 101 13.02 18.93 5.69
N HIS A 102 11.78 18.46 5.56
CA HIS A 102 10.94 17.99 6.66
C HIS A 102 10.76 16.46 6.67
N GLY A 103 11.42 15.75 5.74
CA GLY A 103 11.49 14.30 5.70
C GLY A 103 10.66 13.63 4.60
N ALA A 104 10.96 12.36 4.38
CA ALA A 104 10.19 11.47 3.52
C ALA A 104 9.18 10.66 4.34
N LEU A 105 7.97 10.52 3.83
CA LEU A 105 6.89 9.75 4.46
C LEU A 105 6.42 8.63 3.54
N ASN A 106 6.01 7.52 4.13
CA ASN A 106 5.40 6.40 3.42
C ASN A 106 4.01 6.11 3.98
N LEU A 107 3.08 5.85 3.06
CA LEU A 107 1.71 5.46 3.36
C LEU A 107 1.59 3.94 3.17
N HIS A 108 1.61 3.22 4.30
CA HIS A 108 1.63 1.77 4.34
C HIS A 108 0.25 1.17 4.64
N GLY A 109 -0.03 0.03 4.01
CA GLY A 109 -1.34 -0.66 4.05
C GLY A 109 -1.56 -1.58 5.25
N SER A 110 -1.08 -1.21 6.43
CA SER A 110 -1.40 -1.92 7.67
C SER A 110 -1.45 -0.99 8.89
N LEU A 111 -1.89 -1.54 10.03
CA LEU A 111 -1.70 -0.94 11.35
C LEU A 111 -0.29 -1.24 11.86
N LEU A 112 0.70 -0.46 11.42
CA LEU A 112 2.06 -0.57 11.93
C LEU A 112 2.09 -0.46 13.46
N PRO A 113 2.95 -1.23 14.14
CA PRO A 113 4.08 -2.01 13.62
C PRO A 113 3.72 -3.40 13.06
N LYS A 114 2.45 -3.82 13.08
CA LYS A 114 2.02 -5.11 12.53
C LYS A 114 2.00 -5.08 11.01
N TYR A 115 2.29 -6.21 10.37
CA TYR A 115 2.23 -6.40 8.92
C TYR A 115 3.13 -5.43 8.12
N ARG A 116 4.37 -5.21 8.59
CA ARG A 116 5.42 -4.59 7.77
C ARG A 116 5.71 -5.43 6.54
N GLY A 117 6.38 -4.82 5.55
CA GLY A 117 6.84 -5.51 4.36
C GLY A 117 5.84 -5.38 3.22
N ARG A 118 5.55 -6.48 2.53
CA ARG A 118 4.88 -6.43 1.22
C ARG A 118 3.51 -7.08 1.26
N VAL A 119 2.63 -6.61 0.37
CA VAL A 119 1.27 -7.14 0.15
C VAL A 119 0.43 -7.35 1.43
N PRO A 120 0.39 -6.36 2.35
CA PRO A 120 -0.27 -6.53 3.66
C PRO A 120 -1.77 -6.84 3.53
N VAL A 121 -2.47 -6.30 2.53
CA VAL A 121 -3.90 -6.57 2.28
C VAL A 121 -4.17 -8.07 2.10
N ASN A 122 -3.32 -8.79 1.36
CA ASN A 122 -3.47 -10.23 1.18
C ASN A 122 -3.14 -10.97 2.48
N TRP A 123 -2.10 -10.56 3.20
CA TRP A 123 -1.67 -11.22 4.44
C TRP A 123 -2.71 -11.13 5.55
N VAL A 124 -3.34 -9.96 5.77
CA VAL A 124 -4.38 -9.83 6.80
C VAL A 124 -5.58 -10.73 6.51
N LEU A 125 -5.95 -10.91 5.24
CA LEU A 125 -7.01 -11.83 4.84
C LEU A 125 -6.62 -13.29 5.05
N VAL A 126 -5.38 -13.68 4.67
CA VAL A 126 -4.86 -15.03 4.87
C VAL A 126 -4.86 -15.43 6.35
N HIS A 127 -4.47 -14.52 7.24
CA HIS A 127 -4.48 -14.78 8.68
C HIS A 127 -5.86 -14.62 9.34
N GLY A 128 -6.89 -14.24 8.58
CA GLY A 128 -8.24 -14.10 9.11
C GLY A 128 -8.42 -12.93 10.07
N GLU A 129 -7.64 -11.86 9.89
CA GLU A 129 -7.79 -10.65 10.70
C GLU A 129 -9.19 -10.05 10.53
N THR A 130 -9.70 -9.44 11.60
CA THR A 130 -10.99 -8.73 11.63
C THR A 130 -10.83 -7.22 11.46
N GLU A 131 -9.60 -6.72 11.53
CA GLU A 131 -9.26 -5.33 11.28
C GLU A 131 -7.88 -5.19 10.63
N THR A 132 -7.72 -4.11 9.87
CA THR A 132 -6.44 -3.62 9.36
C THR A 132 -6.50 -2.10 9.35
N GLY A 133 -5.67 -1.43 8.55
CA GLY A 133 -5.72 0.01 8.41
C GLY A 133 -4.60 0.58 7.57
N MET A 134 -4.59 1.89 7.44
CA MET A 134 -3.55 2.66 6.78
C MET A 134 -2.68 3.34 7.84
N THR A 135 -1.38 3.40 7.59
CA THR A 135 -0.43 4.14 8.44
C THR A 135 0.40 5.10 7.59
N LEU A 136 0.42 6.37 7.95
CA LEU A 136 1.40 7.34 7.44
C LEU A 136 2.54 7.42 8.45
N HIS A 137 3.77 7.16 8.00
CA HIS A 137 4.95 7.17 8.87
C HIS A 137 6.15 7.78 8.16
N TYR A 138 7.13 8.24 8.92
CA TYR A 138 8.41 8.67 8.39
C TYR A 138 9.20 7.48 7.85
N MET A 139 9.86 7.70 6.72
CA MET A 139 10.76 6.72 6.12
C MET A 139 12.14 6.80 6.76
N GLU A 140 12.73 5.64 6.97
CA GLU A 140 14.11 5.44 7.41
C GLU A 140 14.76 4.40 6.51
N GLU A 141 16.06 4.16 6.68
CA GLU A 141 16.79 3.13 5.92
C GLU A 141 16.13 1.75 6.00
N LYS A 142 15.56 1.41 7.16
CA LYS A 142 14.82 0.16 7.36
C LYS A 142 13.33 0.39 7.08
N ALA A 143 12.81 -0.33 6.10
CA ALA A 143 11.42 -0.24 5.66
C ALA A 143 10.40 -0.39 6.80
N ASP A 144 9.37 0.48 6.77
CA ASP A 144 8.19 0.46 7.64
C ASP A 144 8.47 0.56 9.16
N ARG A 145 9.64 1.10 9.56
CA ARG A 145 10.04 1.21 10.97
C ARG A 145 9.96 2.60 11.60
N GLY A 146 9.97 3.65 10.78
CA GLY A 146 10.03 5.02 11.29
C GLY A 146 8.76 5.46 12.02
N ASP A 147 8.87 6.60 12.69
CA ASP A 147 7.81 7.16 13.54
C ASP A 147 6.49 7.34 12.78
N ILE A 148 5.40 6.98 13.44
CA ILE A 148 4.04 7.11 12.95
C ILE A 148 3.58 8.56 13.08
N VAL A 149 2.99 9.08 12.01
CA VAL A 149 2.29 10.37 11.99
C VAL A 149 0.81 10.17 12.30
N ALA A 150 0.18 9.22 11.63
CA ALA A 150 -1.24 8.94 11.81
C ALA A 150 -1.58 7.52 11.35
N GLN A 151 -2.68 6.97 11.89
CA GLN A 151 -3.23 5.69 11.48
C GLN A 151 -4.76 5.78 11.33
N LYS A 152 -5.30 5.04 10.37
CA LYS A 152 -6.75 4.88 10.20
C LYS A 152 -7.12 3.41 10.15
N ARG A 153 -7.98 2.97 11.07
CA ARG A 153 -8.46 1.58 11.15
C ARG A 153 -9.52 1.30 10.09
N VAL A 154 -9.52 0.07 9.58
CA VAL A 154 -10.45 -0.42 8.57
C VAL A 154 -10.95 -1.81 9.01
N PRO A 155 -12.26 -1.99 9.25
CA PRO A 155 -12.80 -3.30 9.60
C PRO A 155 -12.79 -4.25 8.39
N ILE A 156 -12.53 -5.53 8.65
CA ILE A 156 -12.56 -6.62 7.68
C ILE A 156 -13.76 -7.51 8.01
N THR A 157 -14.70 -7.64 7.07
CA THR A 157 -15.84 -8.56 7.23
C THR A 157 -15.52 -9.95 6.68
N THR A 158 -16.37 -10.93 6.95
CA THR A 158 -16.21 -12.29 6.41
C THR A 158 -16.37 -12.34 4.88
N GLU A 159 -17.07 -11.39 4.30
CA GLU A 159 -17.35 -11.27 2.86
C GLU A 159 -16.25 -10.49 2.11
N ASP A 160 -15.36 -9.80 2.84
CA ASP A 160 -14.29 -9.06 2.21
C ASP A 160 -13.33 -9.98 1.46
N THR A 161 -13.04 -9.59 0.23
CA THR A 161 -11.99 -10.14 -0.63
C THR A 161 -10.83 -9.16 -0.66
N ALA A 162 -9.69 -9.58 -1.21
CA ALA A 162 -8.57 -8.67 -1.41
C ALA A 162 -8.94 -7.46 -2.27
N PHE A 163 -9.86 -7.59 -3.23
CA PHE A 163 -10.35 -6.48 -4.03
C PHE A 163 -11.20 -5.48 -3.21
N THR A 164 -12.20 -5.98 -2.48
CA THR A 164 -13.11 -5.10 -1.70
C THR A 164 -12.38 -4.46 -0.53
N LEU A 165 -11.49 -5.19 0.14
CA LEU A 165 -10.67 -4.65 1.21
C LEU A 165 -9.70 -3.59 0.67
N PHE A 166 -9.08 -3.81 -0.48
CA PHE A 166 -8.20 -2.82 -1.11
C PHE A 166 -8.97 -1.51 -1.43
N ALA A 167 -10.23 -1.59 -1.87
CA ALA A 167 -11.06 -0.42 -2.08
C ALA A 167 -11.32 0.36 -0.77
N LYS A 168 -11.68 -0.34 0.32
CA LYS A 168 -11.83 0.28 1.65
C LYS A 168 -10.54 0.96 2.13
N MET A 169 -9.41 0.28 1.94
CA MET A 169 -8.09 0.80 2.28
C MET A 169 -7.71 2.03 1.45
N THR A 170 -8.12 2.08 0.19
CA THR A 170 -7.90 3.24 -0.69
C THR A 170 -8.65 4.48 -0.19
N VAL A 171 -9.90 4.33 0.25
CA VAL A 171 -10.65 5.42 0.88
C VAL A 171 -9.98 5.88 2.18
N ALA A 172 -9.59 4.93 3.03
CA ALA A 172 -8.89 5.26 4.28
C ALA A 172 -7.54 5.95 4.04
N ALA A 173 -6.84 5.61 2.96
CA ALA A 173 -5.57 6.19 2.56
C ALA A 173 -5.72 7.66 2.17
N GLU A 174 -6.73 7.96 1.35
CA GLU A 174 -7.08 9.32 0.95
C GLU A 174 -7.44 10.18 2.16
N ASP A 175 -8.35 9.70 3.01
CA ASP A 175 -8.76 10.45 4.21
C ASP A 175 -7.60 10.71 5.16
N LEU A 176 -6.78 9.68 5.44
CA LEU A 176 -5.65 9.79 6.35
C LEU A 176 -4.64 10.85 5.86
N LEU A 177 -4.41 10.92 4.55
CA LEU A 177 -3.54 11.94 3.97
C LEU A 177 -4.16 13.34 4.10
N ARG A 178 -5.47 13.49 3.89
CA ARG A 178 -6.19 14.76 4.07
C ARG A 178 -6.17 15.26 5.51
N GLU A 179 -6.26 14.34 6.47
CA GLU A 179 -6.18 14.64 7.90
C GLU A 179 -4.74 15.02 8.31
N ALA A 180 -3.73 14.30 7.79
CA ALA A 180 -2.34 14.47 8.22
C ALA A 180 -1.61 15.65 7.54
N TYR A 181 -1.88 15.93 6.26
CA TYR A 181 -1.13 16.93 5.50
C TYR A 181 -1.16 18.34 6.10
N PRO A 182 -2.31 18.89 6.57
CA PRO A 182 -2.36 20.20 7.22
C PRO A 182 -1.49 20.27 8.49
N LEU A 183 -1.43 19.17 9.26
CA LEU A 183 -0.60 19.08 10.45
C LEU A 183 0.89 19.01 10.10
N LEU A 184 1.25 18.26 9.05
CA LEU A 184 2.63 18.21 8.54
C LEU A 184 3.08 19.59 8.06
N ARG A 185 2.23 20.28 7.29
CA ARG A 185 2.48 21.63 6.76
C ARG A 185 2.69 22.67 7.87
N SER A 186 1.95 22.56 8.97
CA SER A 186 2.06 23.49 10.12
C SER A 186 3.14 23.09 11.12
N GLY A 187 3.83 21.96 10.93
CA GLY A 187 4.83 21.45 11.86
C GLY A 187 4.24 20.89 13.16
N LEU A 188 2.93 20.59 13.17
CA LEU A 188 2.19 20.09 14.34
C LEU A 188 1.94 18.57 14.27
N ALA A 189 2.29 17.91 13.18
CA ALA A 189 2.17 16.46 13.05
C ALA A 189 3.01 15.74 14.13
N PRO A 190 2.42 14.76 14.84
CA PRO A 190 3.17 14.01 15.84
C PRO A 190 4.22 13.10 15.20
N ARG A 191 5.22 12.72 16.00
CA ARG A 191 6.16 11.64 15.67
C ARG A 191 6.06 10.60 16.77
N ILE A 192 5.32 9.53 16.52
CA ILE A 192 5.03 8.49 17.50
C ILE A 192 5.94 7.29 17.21
N PRO A 193 6.92 6.99 18.08
CA PRO A 193 7.78 5.83 17.90
C PRO A 193 6.97 4.53 17.86
N GLN A 194 7.32 3.65 16.94
CA GLN A 194 6.70 2.32 16.87
C GLN A 194 7.19 1.43 18.01
N ASP A 195 6.28 0.68 18.65
CA ASP A 195 6.67 -0.40 19.55
C ASP A 195 7.17 -1.61 18.73
N HIS A 196 8.49 -1.72 18.58
CA HIS A 196 9.08 -2.78 17.78
C HIS A 196 8.85 -4.19 18.34
N THR A 197 8.46 -4.35 19.61
CA THR A 197 8.17 -5.68 20.19
C THR A 197 6.86 -6.28 19.66
N GLN A 198 5.96 -5.44 19.15
CA GLN A 198 4.70 -5.84 18.54
C GLN A 198 4.78 -5.98 17.01
N ALA A 199 5.98 -5.85 16.44
CA ALA A 199 6.15 -5.86 15.00
C ALA A 199 6.02 -7.25 14.39
N SER A 200 5.42 -7.31 13.20
CA SER A 200 5.45 -8.48 12.34
C SER A 200 5.85 -8.07 10.91
N TYR A 201 6.51 -8.97 10.18
CA TYR A 201 7.00 -8.72 8.83
C TYR A 201 6.60 -9.84 7.90
N PHE A 202 6.10 -9.49 6.71
CA PHE A 202 5.76 -10.46 5.68
C PHE A 202 6.33 -10.08 4.32
N GLY A 203 6.81 -11.09 3.59
CA GLY A 203 7.38 -10.95 2.26
C GLY A 203 6.32 -10.80 1.15
N GLY A 204 6.80 -10.71 -0.08
CA GLY A 204 5.92 -10.79 -1.26
C GLY A 204 5.29 -12.18 -1.39
N ARG A 205 4.15 -12.25 -2.09
CA ARG A 205 3.48 -13.51 -2.45
C ARG A 205 3.49 -13.69 -3.97
N GLY A 206 3.62 -14.94 -4.42
CA GLY A 206 3.48 -15.36 -5.81
C GLY A 206 2.27 -16.26 -6.04
N PRO A 207 1.97 -16.63 -7.31
CA PRO A 207 0.84 -17.50 -7.63
C PRO A 207 0.84 -18.85 -6.89
N GLU A 208 2.02 -19.43 -6.63
CA GLU A 208 2.13 -20.71 -5.92
C GLU A 208 1.70 -20.63 -4.44
N ASP A 209 1.76 -19.45 -3.82
CA ASP A 209 1.24 -19.23 -2.46
C ASP A 209 -0.29 -19.29 -2.40
N GLY A 210 -0.98 -19.43 -3.55
CA GLY A 210 -2.40 -19.71 -3.66
C GLY A 210 -2.77 -21.19 -3.55
N ARG A 211 -1.79 -22.10 -3.39
CA ARG A 211 -2.06 -23.55 -3.32
C ARG A 211 -2.83 -23.90 -2.05
N ILE A 212 -4.00 -24.51 -2.22
CA ILE A 212 -4.86 -24.95 -1.12
C ILE A 212 -4.25 -26.18 -0.44
N ASN A 213 -4.03 -26.06 0.86
CA ASN A 213 -3.76 -27.20 1.74
C ASN A 213 -5.07 -27.66 2.39
N TRP A 214 -5.63 -28.76 1.87
CA TRP A 214 -6.90 -29.32 2.35
C TRP A 214 -6.85 -29.90 3.78
N ASN A 215 -5.66 -30.00 4.39
CA ASN A 215 -5.50 -30.38 5.80
C ASN A 215 -5.70 -29.20 6.77
N ARG A 216 -5.96 -27.99 6.26
CA ARG A 216 -6.26 -26.81 7.09
C ARG A 216 -7.76 -26.70 7.37
N PRO A 217 -8.18 -26.07 8.48
CA PRO A 217 -9.59 -25.80 8.76
C PRO A 217 -10.28 -25.03 7.63
N ALA A 218 -11.57 -25.31 7.41
CA ALA A 218 -12.34 -24.69 6.33
C ALA A 218 -12.31 -23.14 6.35
N PRO A 219 -12.37 -22.46 7.51
CA PRO A 219 -12.22 -21.00 7.57
C PRO A 219 -10.87 -20.49 7.06
N GLU A 220 -9.77 -21.22 7.30
CA GLU A 220 -8.45 -20.81 6.80
C GLU A 220 -8.32 -21.00 5.30
N ILE A 221 -8.89 -22.08 4.75
CA ILE A 221 -8.95 -22.29 3.30
C ILE A 221 -9.76 -21.17 2.65
N TYR A 222 -10.90 -20.81 3.24
CA TYR A 222 -11.71 -19.69 2.77
C TYR A 222 -10.96 -18.35 2.84
N ASN A 223 -10.20 -18.11 3.91
CA ASN A 223 -9.32 -16.95 4.06
C ASN A 223 -8.29 -16.85 2.93
N LEU A 224 -7.66 -17.97 2.55
CA LEU A 224 -6.79 -18.01 1.39
C LEU A 224 -7.55 -17.65 0.10
N VAL A 225 -8.70 -18.28 -0.14
CA VAL A 225 -9.52 -18.05 -1.34
C VAL A 225 -9.87 -16.57 -1.49
N ARG A 226 -10.42 -15.93 -0.44
CA ARG A 226 -10.80 -14.51 -0.49
C ARG A 226 -9.58 -13.57 -0.58
N ALA A 227 -8.43 -13.97 -0.07
CA ALA A 227 -7.19 -13.20 -0.16
C ALA A 227 -6.56 -13.18 -1.55
N VAL A 228 -6.84 -14.16 -2.41
CA VAL A 228 -6.23 -14.25 -3.75
C VAL A 228 -7.25 -14.46 -4.88
N THR A 229 -8.54 -14.25 -4.63
CA THR A 229 -9.58 -14.23 -5.67
C THR A 229 -9.42 -13.04 -6.63
N HIS A 230 -10.25 -12.94 -7.66
CA HIS A 230 -10.17 -11.88 -8.67
C HIS A 230 -10.01 -10.48 -8.04
N PRO A 231 -9.12 -9.63 -8.59
CA PRO A 231 -8.34 -9.81 -9.83
C PRO A 231 -6.98 -10.51 -9.65
N TYR A 232 -6.72 -11.13 -8.49
CA TYR A 232 -5.47 -11.83 -8.18
C TYR A 232 -5.41 -13.23 -8.83
N PRO A 233 -4.27 -13.96 -8.77
CA PRO A 233 -4.07 -15.22 -9.51
C PRO A 233 -4.99 -16.40 -9.17
N GLY A 234 -5.78 -16.32 -8.09
CA GLY A 234 -6.68 -17.38 -7.65
C GLY A 234 -6.03 -18.38 -6.70
N ALA A 235 -6.82 -18.89 -5.75
CA ALA A 235 -6.44 -20.07 -5.00
C ALA A 235 -6.60 -21.31 -5.88
N PHE A 236 -5.80 -22.35 -5.66
CA PHE A 236 -5.82 -23.51 -6.55
C PHE A 236 -5.52 -24.84 -5.87
N THR A 237 -5.98 -25.92 -6.48
CA THR A 237 -5.64 -27.30 -6.12
C THR A 237 -5.42 -28.14 -7.37
N THR A 238 -5.23 -29.46 -7.20
CA THR A 238 -5.12 -30.41 -8.31
C THR A 238 -6.28 -31.39 -8.28
N LEU A 239 -6.95 -31.58 -9.41
CA LEU A 239 -7.98 -32.59 -9.61
C LEU A 239 -7.64 -33.41 -10.86
N ALA A 240 -7.49 -34.74 -10.71
CA ALA A 240 -7.10 -35.65 -11.78
C ALA A 240 -5.86 -35.17 -12.58
N GLY A 241 -4.84 -34.71 -11.86
CA GLY A 241 -3.58 -34.21 -12.46
C GLY A 241 -3.66 -32.82 -13.10
N ARG A 242 -4.82 -32.13 -13.05
CA ARG A 242 -5.00 -30.79 -13.63
C ARG A 242 -5.18 -29.74 -12.55
N LYS A 243 -4.64 -28.53 -12.79
CA LYS A 243 -4.84 -27.37 -11.92
C LYS A 243 -6.30 -26.94 -11.96
N LEU A 244 -6.94 -26.88 -10.79
CA LEU A 244 -8.29 -26.37 -10.58
C LEU A 244 -8.19 -25.07 -9.76
N LEU A 245 -8.71 -23.97 -10.31
CA LEU A 245 -8.83 -22.70 -9.59
C LEU A 245 -10.11 -22.68 -8.75
N VAL A 246 -10.01 -22.13 -7.55
CA VAL A 246 -11.11 -21.93 -6.62
C VAL A 246 -11.25 -20.43 -6.38
N TRP A 247 -12.24 -19.82 -7.02
CA TRP A 247 -12.46 -18.37 -6.97
C TRP A 247 -13.32 -17.94 -5.78
N TRP A 248 -14.17 -18.82 -5.30
CA TRP A 248 -15.07 -18.55 -4.19
C TRP A 248 -15.42 -19.84 -3.47
N GLY A 249 -15.74 -19.73 -2.19
CA GLY A 249 -16.24 -20.82 -1.36
C GLY A 249 -16.88 -20.26 -0.11
N ARG A 250 -17.53 -21.12 0.69
CA ARG A 250 -18.09 -20.76 1.98
C ARG A 250 -17.85 -21.91 2.96
N PRO A 251 -17.23 -21.68 4.13
CA PRO A 251 -17.18 -22.67 5.19
C PRO A 251 -18.61 -23.10 5.57
N LEU A 252 -18.87 -24.41 5.59
CA LEU A 252 -20.08 -24.92 6.20
C LEU A 252 -19.87 -24.92 7.72
N ALA A 253 -20.92 -24.61 8.49
CA ALA A 253 -20.89 -24.85 9.91
C ALA A 253 -20.58 -26.33 10.15
N GLU A 254 -19.66 -26.65 11.06
CA GLU A 254 -19.50 -28.05 11.47
C GLU A 254 -20.86 -28.55 11.94
N PRO A 255 -21.32 -29.72 11.46
CA PRO A 255 -22.47 -30.35 12.08
C PRO A 255 -22.15 -30.45 13.57
N ALA A 256 -23.04 -29.94 14.42
CA ALA A 256 -22.93 -30.19 15.85
C ALA A 256 -22.72 -31.70 16.01
N ALA A 257 -21.62 -32.08 16.66
CA ALA A 257 -21.33 -33.49 16.90
C ALA A 257 -22.60 -34.12 17.47
N ALA A 258 -23.13 -35.15 16.80
CA ALA A 258 -24.28 -35.87 17.30
C ALA A 258 -23.91 -36.37 18.71
N ALA A 259 -24.53 -35.76 19.71
CA ALA A 259 -24.34 -36.08 21.13
C ALA A 259 -24.95 -37.45 21.46
#